data_AF-E6K9J1-F1
#
_entry.id   AF-E6K9J1-F1
#
_cell.length_a   1.000
_cell.length_b   1.000
_cell.length_c   1.000
_cell.angle_alpha   90.00
_cell.angle_beta   90.00
_cell.angle_gamma   90.00
#
_symmetry.space_group_name_H-M   'P 1'
#
loop_
_entity.id
_entity.type
_entity.pdbx_description
1 polymer ?
#
loop_
_entity_poly.entity_id
_entity_poly.type
_entity_poly.pdbx_seq_one_letter_code
_entity_poly.pdbx_strand_id
1 'polypeptide(L)' 'MEYKMKLHENQPLFAQPPNFAANILNIRPEFIEKAYWITRALQRKSQNVNAEKVVFKGGTSLSKALNNLLIP' A
#
# COMPACT_ATOMS: atom_id res chain seq x y z
N MET A 1 -1.11 22.92 -16.86
CA MET A 1 -2.10 22.31 -15.95
C MET A 1 -1.60 20.92 -15.59
N GLU A 2 -1.38 20.64 -14.32
CA GLU A 2 -0.87 19.34 -13.86
C GLU A 2 -2.01 18.32 -13.86
N TYR A 3 -1.88 17.24 -14.63
CA TYR A 3 -2.92 16.21 -14.71
C TYR A 3 -2.81 15.29 -13.50
N LYS A 4 -3.78 15.37 -12.59
CA LYS A 4 -3.81 14.59 -11.35
C LYS A 4 -4.27 13.16 -11.65
N MET A 5 -3.35 12.33 -12.14
CA MET A 5 -3.59 10.92 -12.43
C MET A 5 -3.47 10.06 -11.17
N LYS A 6 -4.37 9.10 -10.98
CA LYS A 6 -4.17 7.99 -10.05
C LYS A 6 -3.52 6.83 -10.79
N LEU A 7 -2.30 6.47 -10.40
CA LEU A 7 -1.51 5.43 -11.07
C LEU A 7 -2.27 4.11 -11.25
N HIS A 8 -2.98 3.65 -10.21
CA HIS A 8 -3.75 2.39 -10.22
C HIS A 8 -4.99 2.38 -11.12
N GLU A 9 -5.36 3.52 -11.73
CA GLU A 9 -6.44 3.57 -12.73
C GLU A 9 -5.91 3.26 -14.14
N ASN A 10 -4.59 3.22 -14.35
CA ASN A 10 -3.95 2.78 -15.59
C ASN A 10 -3.23 1.46 -15.34
N GLN A 11 -3.88 0.34 -15.64
CA GLN A 11 -3.37 -1.01 -15.36
C GLN A 11 -1.99 -1.29 -15.99
N PRO A 12 -1.76 -0.97 -17.29
CA PRO A 12 -0.43 -1.12 -17.89
C PRO A 12 0.68 -0.38 -17.14
N LEU A 13 0.43 0.87 -16.76
CA LEU A 13 1.42 1.69 -16.06
C LEU A 13 1.57 1.27 -14.59
N PHE A 14 0.48 0.88 -13.95
CA PHE A 14 0.46 0.44 -12.56
C PHE A 14 1.23 -0.86 -12.33
N ALA A 15 1.31 -1.74 -13.34
CA ALA A 15 2.07 -2.98 -13.23
C ALA A 15 3.60 -2.75 -13.19
N GLN A 16 4.11 -1.64 -13.70
CA GLN A 16 5.57 -1.47 -13.83
C GLN A 16 6.28 -1.35 -12.48
N PRO A 17 5.85 -0.50 -11.52
CA PRO A 17 6.55 -0.37 -10.24
C PRO A 17 6.53 -1.63 -9.36
N PRO A 18 5.39 -2.36 -9.22
CA PRO A 18 5.38 -3.64 -8.51
C PRO A 18 6.36 -4.65 -9.11
N ASN A 19 6.42 -4.78 -10.44
CA ASN A 19 7.37 -5.68 -11.10
C ASN A 19 8.82 -5.25 -10.87
N PHE A 20 9.13 -3.97 -11.01
CA PHE A 20 10.46 -3.44 -10.79
C PHE A 20 10.95 -3.65 -9.34
N ALA A 21 10.13 -3.26 -8.37
CA ALA A 21 10.48 -3.42 -6.95
C ALA A 21 10.55 -4.90 -6.54
N ALA A 22 9.69 -5.76 -7.10
CA ALA A 22 9.71 -7.19 -6.82
C ALA A 22 10.98 -7.87 -7.34
N ASN A 23 11.48 -7.43 -8.50
CA ASN A 23 12.77 -7.88 -9.03
C ASN A 23 13.93 -7.47 -8.12
N ILE A 24 13.96 -6.24 -7.63
CA ILE A 24 15.00 -5.76 -6.69
C ILE A 24 14.95 -6.56 -5.38
N LEU A 25 13.75 -6.81 -4.86
CA LEU A 25 13.53 -7.48 -3.57
C LEU A 25 13.56 -9.01 -3.68
N ASN A 26 13.69 -9.57 -4.90
CA ASN A 26 13.60 -11.00 -5.18
C ASN A 26 12.36 -11.68 -4.56
N ILE A 27 11.19 -11.04 -4.71
CA ILE A 27 9.89 -11.56 -4.28
C ILE A 27 8.90 -11.53 -5.44
N ARG A 28 7.72 -12.12 -5.26
CA ARG A 28 6.67 -12.02 -6.28
C ARG A 28 6.00 -10.64 -6.28
N PRO A 29 5.69 -10.06 -7.45
CA PRO A 29 5.07 -8.73 -7.57
C PRO A 29 3.70 -8.64 -6.90
N GLU A 30 2.95 -9.74 -6.81
CA GLU A 30 1.65 -9.76 -6.12
C GLU A 30 1.76 -9.34 -4.64
N PHE A 31 2.90 -9.56 -3.98
CA PHE A 31 3.10 -9.12 -2.59
C PHE A 31 3.19 -7.60 -2.48
N ILE A 32 3.81 -6.94 -3.46
CA ILE A 32 3.92 -5.48 -3.51
C ILE A 32 2.57 -4.87 -3.86
N GLU A 33 1.88 -5.44 -4.85
CA GLU A 33 0.53 -4.99 -5.20
C GLU A 33 -0.46 -5.16 -4.04
N LYS A 34 -0.43 -6.31 -3.36
CA LYS A 34 -1.24 -6.53 -2.15
C LYS A 34 -0.94 -5.48 -1.07
N ALA A 35 0.34 -5.18 -0.83
CA ALA A 35 0.74 -4.15 0.13
C ALA A 35 0.23 -2.76 -0.28
N TYR A 36 0.20 -2.45 -1.57
CA TYR A 36 -0.39 -1.21 -2.10
C TYR A 36 -1.88 -1.11 -1.78
N TRP A 37 -2.66 -2.14 -2.12
CA TRP A 37 -4.12 -2.12 -1.90
C TRP A 37 -4.49 -2.05 -0.42
N ILE A 38 -3.76 -2.77 0.44
CA ILE A 38 -3.93 -2.68 1.90
C ILE A 38 -3.67 -1.25 2.37
N THR A 39 -2.55 -0.65 1.98
CA THR A 39 -2.19 0.70 2.40
C THR A 39 -3.21 1.73 1.91
N ARG A 40 -3.70 1.61 0.68
CA ARG A 40 -4.77 2.47 0.13
C ARG A 40 -6.10 2.32 0.88
N ALA A 41 -6.47 1.10 1.27
CA ALA A 41 -7.67 0.86 2.07
C ALA A 41 -7.55 1.50 3.47
N LEU A 42 -6.38 1.40 4.10
CA LEU A 42 -6.09 2.02 5.39
C LEU A 42 -6.12 3.55 5.30
N GLN A 43 -5.50 4.14 4.27
CA GLN A 43 -5.52 5.58 4.03
C GLN A 43 -6.96 6.10 3.91
N ARG A 44 -7.83 5.40 3.18
CA ARG A 44 -9.23 5.80 3.05
C ARG A 44 -10.00 5.70 4.37
N LYS A 45 -9.72 4.67 5.15
CA LYS A 45 -10.32 4.49 6.48
C LYS A 45 -9.88 5.62 7.43
N SER A 46 -8.61 6.00 7.40
CA SER A 46 -8.09 7.09 8.25
C SER A 46 -8.64 8.46 7.85
N GLN A 47 -9.08 8.63 6.60
CA GLN A 47 -9.72 9.86 6.11
C GLN A 47 -11.25 9.87 6.28
N ASN A 48 -11.84 8.81 6.84
CA ASN A 48 -13.28 8.73 7.05
C ASN A 48 -13.71 9.52 8.30
N VAL A 49 -14.91 10.09 8.28
CA VAL A 49 -15.50 10.84 9.41
C VAL A 49 -15.60 10.03 10.71
N ASN A 50 -15.61 8.70 10.63
CA ASN A 50 -15.67 7.80 11.79
C ASN A 50 -14.30 7.18 12.14
N ALA A 51 -13.19 7.72 11.64
CA ALA A 51 -11.86 7.17 11.90
C ALA A 51 -11.55 7.03 13.40
N GLU A 52 -11.94 8.02 14.21
CA GLU A 52 -11.79 8.01 15.68
C GLU A 52 -12.59 6.90 16.39
N LYS A 53 -13.58 6.30 15.71
CA LYS A 53 -14.45 5.25 16.26
C LYS A 53 -13.97 3.84 15.91
N VAL A 54 -12.89 3.70 15.14
CA VAL A 54 -12.43 2.41 14.60
C VAL A 54 -10.94 2.25 14.83
N VAL A 55 -10.55 1.12 15.42
CA VAL A 55 -9.14 0.76 15.59
C VAL A 55 -8.76 -0.34 14.61
N PHE A 56 -7.71 -0.11 13.82
CA PHE A 56 -7.10 -1.16 12.99
C PHE A 56 -6.05 -1.92 13.81
N LYS A 57 -6.21 -3.24 13.92
CA LYS A 57 -5.36 -4.13 14.74
C LYS A 57 -4.75 -5.25 13.88
N GLY A 58 -3.86 -6.04 14.49
CA GLY A 58 -3.28 -7.26 13.90
C GLY A 58 -1.86 -7.06 13.34
N GLY A 59 -1.33 -8.11 12.70
CA GLY A 59 0.04 -8.08 12.14
C GLY A 59 0.25 -6.99 11.09
N THR A 60 -0.80 -6.66 10.33
CA THR A 60 -0.76 -5.58 9.34
C THR A 60 -0.72 -4.19 9.98
N SER A 61 -1.37 -3.97 11.13
CA SER A 61 -1.26 -2.68 11.82
C SER A 61 0.15 -2.51 12.41
N LEU A 62 0.72 -3.59 12.94
CA LEU A 62 2.10 -3.62 13.45
C LEU A 62 3.09 -3.26 12.34
N SER A 63 3.02 -3.91 11.18
CA SER A 63 3.95 -3.64 10.06
C SER A 63 3.78 -2.28 9.39
N LYS A 64 2.66 -1.58 9.61
CA LYS A 64 2.37 -0.28 8.98
C LYS A 64 2.52 0.91 9.92
N ALA A 65 2.38 0.72 11.23
CA ALA A 65 2.47 1.79 12.23
C ALA A 65 3.72 1.69 13.10
N LEU A 66 4.35 0.51 13.19
CA LEU A 66 5.55 0.28 13.97
C LEU A 66 6.72 0.03 13.01
N ASN A 67 7.51 1.06 12.76
CA ASN A 67 8.58 1.08 11.75
C ASN A 67 9.78 0.14 12.04
N ASN A 68 9.67 -0.75 13.02
CA ASN A 68 10.80 -1.50 13.60
C ASN A 68 10.74 -3.02 13.43
N LEU A 69 9.85 -3.57 12.60
CA LEU A 69 9.68 -5.03 12.53
C LEU A 69 9.83 -5.68 11.16
N LEU A 70 10.05 -4.97 10.06
CA LEU A 70 10.19 -5.61 8.75
C LEU A 70 11.10 -4.84 7.78
N ILE A 71 12.40 -4.71 8.10
CA ILE A 71 13.49 -4.84 7.12
C ILE A 71 14.76 -5.24 7.91
N PRO A 72 15.43 -6.39 7.65
CA PRO A 72 16.88 -6.48 7.89
C PRO A 72 17.65 -5.59 6.91
#